data_AF-W9T5G9-F1
#
_entry.id   AF-W9T5G9-F1
#
_cell.length_a   1.000
_cell.length_b   1.000
_cell.length_c   1.000
_cell.angle_alpha   90.00
_cell.angle_beta   90.00
_cell.angle_gamma   90.00
#
_symmetry.space_group_name_H-M   'P 1'
#
loop_
_entity.id
_entity.type
_entity.pdbx_description
1 polymer ?
#
loop_
_entity_poly.entity_id
_entity_poly.type
_entity_poly.pdbx_seq_one_letter_code
_entity_poly.pdbx_strand_id
1 'polypeptide(L)'
;MMDWTDRHCRFFLRQLSRHTLLYSEMVTTGALLHGDAARFLRHDESEHPLALQLGGSVPAELAACAKLAETAGYDEVNLNVGCPSDRVQNNMIGACLMGHPQLVADCVKAMRDAVGIEVTVKHRIGINGRDSYAELCDFVGQVRDAGCRSFTVHARIAILEGLSPKQNREVPPLRYDVAAQLKRDFPDLEIVLNGGIKTLDECREHLRTFDGVMLGREAYHNPYLLARSIRNCSAARPHRSAAPRRCAICARTSNGIWPRAAPCTMSPATCSGWARASPAPGASASCSRRTSTRRTIHWPCWNRPSCCWKGTERAERSPANSIKGQAHPRPCAR
;
A
#
# COMPACT_ATOMS: atom_id res chain seq x y z
N MET A 1 1.84 0.62 -1.36
CA MET A 1 2.17 2.04 -1.64
C MET A 1 3.35 2.07 -2.59
N MET A 2 3.20 2.71 -3.76
CA MET A 2 4.29 2.82 -4.76
C MET A 2 5.58 3.38 -4.16
N ASP A 3 6.70 2.80 -4.57
CA ASP A 3 8.09 3.03 -4.17
C ASP A 3 8.39 2.84 -2.67
N TRP A 4 7.41 2.36 -1.90
CA TRP A 4 7.50 2.28 -0.43
C TRP A 4 7.33 0.84 0.07
N THR A 5 6.27 0.14 -0.36
CA THR A 5 6.01 -1.24 0.08
C THR A 5 6.57 -2.27 -0.89
N ASP A 6 7.83 -2.08 -1.27
CA ASP A 6 8.59 -3.09 -2.00
C ASP A 6 8.83 -4.34 -1.10
N ARG A 7 9.42 -5.40 -1.67
CA ARG A 7 9.70 -6.63 -0.89
C ARG A 7 10.61 -6.39 0.32
N HIS A 8 11.52 -5.42 0.25
CA HIS A 8 12.48 -5.14 1.32
C HIS A 8 11.77 -4.48 2.52
N CYS A 9 10.90 -3.52 2.24
CA CYS A 9 10.03 -2.91 3.24
C CYS A 9 9.09 -3.94 3.84
N ARG A 10 8.41 -4.75 3.00
CA ARG A 10 7.45 -5.76 3.49
C ARG A 10 8.13 -6.82 4.36
N PHE A 11 9.30 -7.30 3.97
CA PHE A 11 10.11 -8.19 4.80
C PHE A 11 10.43 -7.59 6.17
N PHE A 12 10.80 -6.30 6.21
CA PHE A 12 11.03 -5.58 7.46
C PHE A 12 9.75 -5.45 8.31
N LEU A 13 8.63 -5.05 7.71
CA LEU A 13 7.34 -4.91 8.41
C LEU A 13 6.85 -6.24 8.98
N ARG A 14 7.13 -7.36 8.29
CA ARG A 14 6.84 -8.70 8.79
C ARG A 14 7.60 -9.06 10.07
N GLN A 15 8.83 -8.55 10.25
CA GLN A 15 9.56 -8.71 11.52
C GLN A 15 8.85 -8.03 12.69
N LEU A 16 8.03 -7.02 12.39
CA LEU A 16 7.28 -6.24 13.38
C LEU A 16 5.86 -6.76 13.58
N SER A 17 5.25 -7.42 12.60
CA SER A 17 3.92 -8.04 12.73
C SER A 17 3.81 -9.36 11.99
N ARG A 18 3.39 -10.42 12.70
CA ARG A 18 3.20 -11.78 12.15
C ARG A 18 1.89 -11.98 11.40
N HIS A 19 0.88 -11.14 11.65
CA HIS A 19 -0.49 -11.40 11.20
C HIS A 19 -1.07 -10.28 10.34
N THR A 20 -0.40 -9.12 10.27
CA THR A 20 -0.84 -8.05 9.38
C THR A 20 -0.73 -8.54 7.92
N LEU A 21 -1.84 -8.41 7.19
CA LEU A 21 -1.87 -8.58 5.75
C LEU A 21 -1.04 -7.47 5.10
N LEU A 22 -0.01 -7.85 4.36
CA LEU A 22 0.83 -6.93 3.62
C LEU A 22 0.29 -6.79 2.19
N TYR A 23 0.50 -5.61 1.60
CA TYR A 23 0.15 -5.35 0.20
C TYR A 23 1.43 -5.01 -0.57
N SER A 24 1.54 -5.54 -1.77
CA SER A 24 2.56 -5.11 -2.73
C SER A 24 2.40 -3.63 -3.11
N GLU A 25 3.36 -3.13 -3.87
CA GLU A 25 3.10 -1.99 -4.74
C GLU A 25 2.04 -2.32 -5.79
N MET A 26 1.41 -1.31 -6.38
CA MET A 26 0.47 -1.55 -7.47
C MET A 26 1.27 -1.93 -8.72
N VAL A 27 0.98 -3.09 -9.29
CA VAL A 27 1.60 -3.59 -10.52
C VAL A 27 0.56 -3.54 -11.64
N THR A 28 0.91 -2.96 -12.80
CA THR A 28 -0.03 -2.90 -13.93
C THR A 28 -0.12 -4.24 -14.67
N THR A 29 -1.25 -4.53 -15.33
CA THR A 29 -1.39 -5.74 -16.15
C THR A 29 -0.30 -5.83 -17.22
N GLY A 30 -0.05 -4.74 -17.94
CA GLY A 30 1.00 -4.68 -18.96
C GLY A 30 2.41 -4.98 -18.42
N ALA A 31 2.71 -4.60 -17.17
CA ALA A 31 3.99 -4.92 -16.54
C ALA A 31 4.18 -6.42 -16.27
N LEU A 32 3.10 -7.14 -15.96
CA LEU A 32 3.13 -8.59 -15.75
C LEU A 32 3.06 -9.37 -17.06
N LEU A 33 2.24 -8.93 -18.02
CA LEU A 33 2.01 -9.68 -19.27
C LEU A 33 3.11 -9.47 -20.30
N HIS A 34 3.73 -8.29 -20.32
CA HIS A 34 4.69 -7.90 -21.35
C HIS A 34 6.05 -7.47 -20.78
N GLY A 35 6.16 -7.37 -19.46
CA GLY A 35 7.39 -7.03 -18.76
C GLY A 35 8.04 -8.21 -18.04
N ASP A 36 8.89 -7.89 -17.06
CA ASP A 36 9.55 -8.89 -16.22
C ASP A 36 8.63 -9.30 -15.05
N ALA A 37 7.70 -10.22 -15.34
CA ALA A 37 6.77 -10.74 -14.34
C ALA A 37 7.47 -11.28 -13.08
N ALA A 38 8.60 -11.97 -13.26
CA ALA A 38 9.37 -12.57 -12.17
C ALA A 38 9.95 -11.50 -11.23
N ARG A 39 10.32 -10.32 -11.76
CA ARG A 39 10.71 -9.18 -10.92
C ARG A 39 9.55 -8.64 -10.10
N PHE A 40 8.38 -8.42 -10.72
CA PHE A 40 7.23 -7.80 -10.06
C PHE A 40 6.52 -8.71 -9.04
N LEU A 41 6.53 -10.02 -9.28
CA LEU A 41 5.91 -11.02 -8.41
C LEU A 41 6.84 -11.50 -7.28
N ARG A 42 8.11 -11.09 -7.28
CA ARG A 42 9.08 -11.61 -6.30
C ARG A 42 8.74 -11.17 -4.88
N HIS A 43 8.67 -12.14 -3.99
CA HIS A 43 8.56 -11.98 -2.55
C HIS A 43 9.28 -13.13 -1.83
N ASP A 44 9.50 -12.96 -0.53
CA ASP A 44 10.00 -13.98 0.39
C ASP A 44 8.83 -14.69 1.08
N GLU A 45 8.95 -16.00 1.35
CA GLU A 45 7.89 -16.79 2.00
C GLU A 45 7.49 -16.24 3.37
N SER A 46 8.40 -15.55 4.08
CA SER A 46 8.05 -14.94 5.36
C SER A 46 7.01 -13.81 5.20
N GLU A 47 6.87 -13.21 4.02
CA GLU A 47 5.96 -12.08 3.79
C GLU A 47 4.48 -12.44 3.96
N HIS A 48 4.10 -13.72 3.97
CA HIS A 48 2.71 -14.15 4.15
C HIS A 48 2.12 -13.75 5.53
N PRO A 49 0.83 -13.34 5.61
CA PRO A 49 -0.09 -13.18 4.49
C PRO A 49 0.18 -11.92 3.64
N LEU A 50 0.11 -12.06 2.31
CA LEU A 50 0.50 -11.06 1.31
C LEU A 50 -0.49 -10.99 0.14
N ALA A 51 -0.94 -9.78 -0.18
CA ALA A 51 -1.80 -9.47 -1.32
C ALA A 51 -1.02 -8.78 -2.45
N LEU A 52 -1.24 -9.20 -3.70
CA LEU A 52 -0.80 -8.48 -4.89
C LEU A 52 -1.86 -7.44 -5.28
N GLN A 53 -1.47 -6.17 -5.42
CA GLN A 53 -2.37 -5.15 -5.95
C GLN A 53 -2.13 -4.95 -7.45
N LEU A 54 -3.17 -5.18 -8.26
CA LEU A 54 -3.17 -4.98 -9.71
C LEU A 54 -3.77 -3.62 -10.10
N GLY A 55 -3.24 -3.05 -11.18
CA GLY A 55 -3.82 -1.92 -11.91
C GLY A 55 -4.12 -2.30 -13.36
N GLY A 56 -5.39 -2.26 -13.75
CA GLY A 56 -5.83 -2.60 -15.11
C GLY A 56 -7.33 -2.38 -15.26
N SER A 57 -7.81 -2.48 -16.49
CA SER A 57 -9.22 -2.30 -16.86
C SER A 57 -9.71 -3.29 -17.91
N VAL A 58 -8.84 -4.16 -18.42
CA VAL A 58 -9.20 -5.19 -19.40
C VAL A 58 -9.45 -6.51 -18.64
N PRO A 59 -10.68 -7.04 -18.62
CA PRO A 59 -11.03 -8.21 -17.80
C PRO A 59 -10.16 -9.44 -18.06
N ALA A 60 -9.89 -9.75 -19.34
CA ALA A 60 -9.06 -10.89 -19.72
C ALA A 60 -7.60 -10.76 -19.26
N GLU A 61 -7.02 -9.55 -19.33
CA GLU A 61 -5.66 -9.30 -18.84
C GLU A 61 -5.57 -9.43 -17.32
N LEU A 62 -6.56 -8.87 -16.61
CA LEU A 62 -6.64 -8.97 -15.15
C LEU A 62 -6.80 -10.41 -14.69
N ALA A 63 -7.62 -11.22 -15.38
CA ALA A 63 -7.75 -12.65 -15.13
C ALA A 63 -6.41 -13.40 -15.29
N ALA A 64 -5.68 -13.13 -16.38
CA ALA A 64 -4.36 -13.70 -16.60
C ALA A 64 -3.36 -13.28 -15.51
N CYS A 65 -3.35 -12.00 -15.12
CA CYS A 65 -2.49 -11.49 -14.06
C CYS A 65 -2.85 -12.06 -12.68
N ALA A 66 -4.13 -12.24 -12.39
CA ALA A 66 -4.57 -12.90 -11.16
C ALA A 66 -4.06 -14.34 -11.11
N LYS A 67 -4.10 -15.07 -12.24
CA LYS A 67 -3.56 -16.43 -12.31
C LYS A 67 -2.06 -16.48 -12.08
N LEU A 68 -1.31 -15.51 -12.61
CA LEU A 68 0.12 -15.36 -12.33
C LEU A 68 0.38 -15.10 -10.84
N ALA A 69 -0.45 -14.27 -10.19
CA ALA A 69 -0.34 -14.00 -8.76
C ALA A 69 -0.58 -15.25 -7.91
N GLU A 70 -1.66 -16.00 -8.19
CA GLU A 70 -1.95 -17.27 -7.51
C GLU A 70 -0.82 -18.29 -7.72
N THR A 71 -0.32 -18.43 -8.95
CA THR A 71 0.79 -19.34 -9.26
C THR A 71 2.08 -18.94 -8.53
N ALA A 72 2.30 -17.63 -8.34
CA ALA A 72 3.43 -17.12 -7.58
C ALA A 72 3.27 -17.29 -6.05
N GLY A 73 2.10 -17.68 -5.56
CA GLY A 73 1.85 -17.97 -4.15
C GLY A 73 1.19 -16.85 -3.34
N TYR A 74 0.74 -15.75 -3.96
CA TYR A 74 0.02 -14.70 -3.24
C TYR A 74 -1.28 -15.23 -2.61
N ASP A 75 -1.62 -14.74 -1.41
CA ASP A 75 -2.84 -15.15 -0.70
C ASP A 75 -4.11 -14.46 -1.24
N GLU A 76 -3.92 -13.37 -1.99
CA GLU A 76 -4.98 -12.49 -2.48
C GLU A 76 -4.53 -11.67 -3.69
N VAL A 77 -5.50 -11.36 -4.55
CA VAL A 77 -5.37 -10.33 -5.59
C VAL A 77 -6.31 -9.17 -5.30
N ASN A 78 -5.79 -7.94 -5.28
CA ASN A 78 -6.57 -6.73 -5.05
C ASN A 78 -6.58 -5.84 -6.30
N LEU A 79 -7.75 -5.38 -6.73
CA LEU A 79 -7.88 -4.41 -7.82
C LEU A 79 -7.81 -2.97 -7.29
N ASN A 80 -6.91 -2.17 -7.84
CA ASN A 80 -6.80 -0.75 -7.52
C ASN A 80 -7.85 0.08 -8.27
N VAL A 81 -8.80 0.65 -7.54
CA VAL A 81 -9.83 1.58 -8.00
C VAL A 81 -9.74 2.91 -7.21
N GLY A 82 -8.53 3.31 -6.81
CA GLY A 82 -8.35 4.43 -5.88
C GLY A 82 -7.15 5.35 -6.13
N CYS A 83 -6.26 5.00 -7.07
CA CYS A 83 -5.13 5.84 -7.45
C CYS A 83 -5.59 7.04 -8.31
N PRO A 84 -5.38 8.30 -7.87
CA PRO A 84 -5.81 9.47 -8.63
C PRO A 84 -4.75 9.96 -9.64
N SER A 85 -3.65 9.24 -9.87
CA SER A 85 -2.53 9.75 -10.67
C SER A 85 -2.84 9.76 -12.17
N ASP A 86 -2.58 10.88 -12.84
CA ASP A 86 -2.78 11.06 -14.29
C ASP A 86 -2.07 9.98 -15.13
N ARG A 87 -0.88 9.54 -14.68
CA ARG A 87 -0.09 8.47 -15.33
C ARG A 87 -0.87 7.17 -15.48
N VAL A 88 -1.83 6.90 -14.59
CA VAL A 88 -2.65 5.69 -14.60
C VAL A 88 -4.05 5.93 -15.15
N GLN A 89 -4.56 7.17 -15.06
CA GLN A 89 -5.86 7.55 -15.62
C GLN A 89 -5.92 7.32 -17.14
N ASN A 90 -4.85 7.64 -17.88
CA ASN A 90 -4.79 7.48 -19.34
C ASN A 90 -4.98 6.03 -19.82
N ASN A 91 -4.74 5.05 -18.95
CA ASN A 91 -4.92 3.63 -19.25
C ASN A 91 -6.16 3.04 -18.55
N MET A 92 -7.09 3.89 -18.08
CA MET A 92 -8.27 3.49 -17.31
C MET A 92 -7.93 2.72 -16.02
N ILE A 93 -6.90 3.16 -15.29
CA ILE A 93 -6.48 2.52 -14.05
C ILE A 93 -6.72 3.46 -12.87
N GLY A 94 -7.12 2.90 -11.72
CA GLY A 94 -7.24 3.65 -10.47
C GLY A 94 -8.59 4.33 -10.30
N ALA A 95 -8.60 5.54 -9.73
CA ALA A 95 -9.83 6.19 -9.26
C ALA A 95 -10.81 6.55 -10.40
N CYS A 96 -10.34 6.73 -11.63
CA CYS A 96 -11.21 6.95 -12.79
C CYS A 96 -12.23 5.82 -12.98
N LEU A 97 -11.89 4.58 -12.60
CA LEU A 97 -12.77 3.42 -12.67
C LEU A 97 -14.02 3.53 -11.76
N MET A 98 -14.03 4.43 -10.77
CA MET A 98 -15.25 4.72 -10.02
C MET A 98 -16.37 5.30 -10.89
N GLY A 99 -16.04 5.89 -12.03
CA GLY A 99 -17.01 6.31 -13.05
C GLY A 99 -17.57 5.17 -13.91
N HIS A 100 -17.03 3.96 -13.78
CA HIS A 100 -17.30 2.80 -14.64
C HIS A 100 -17.58 1.52 -13.81
N PRO A 101 -18.63 1.52 -12.96
CA PRO A 101 -18.90 0.42 -12.03
C PRO A 101 -19.09 -0.94 -12.73
N GLN A 102 -19.78 -0.98 -13.87
CA GLN A 102 -19.96 -2.21 -14.64
C GLN A 102 -18.62 -2.79 -15.14
N LEU A 103 -17.70 -1.94 -15.60
CA LEU A 103 -16.38 -2.38 -16.04
C LEU A 103 -15.59 -2.99 -14.89
N VAL A 104 -15.65 -2.39 -13.69
CA VAL A 104 -15.02 -2.93 -12.48
C VAL A 104 -15.65 -4.28 -12.12
N ALA A 105 -16.98 -4.39 -12.20
CA ALA A 105 -17.70 -5.65 -11.96
C ALA A 105 -17.24 -6.74 -12.94
N ASP A 106 -17.12 -6.45 -14.24
CA ASP A 106 -16.64 -7.38 -15.27
C ASP A 106 -15.20 -7.81 -14.99
N CYS A 107 -14.33 -6.88 -14.62
CA CYS A 107 -12.94 -7.15 -14.24
C CYS A 107 -12.85 -8.07 -13.02
N VAL A 108 -13.61 -7.77 -11.96
CA VAL A 108 -13.66 -8.55 -10.72
C VAL A 108 -14.17 -9.96 -11.01
N LYS A 109 -15.26 -10.08 -11.79
CA LYS A 109 -15.80 -11.38 -12.19
C LYS A 109 -14.76 -12.21 -12.92
N ALA A 110 -14.11 -11.65 -13.93
CA ALA A 110 -13.09 -12.34 -14.71
C ALA A 110 -11.89 -12.79 -13.86
N MET A 111 -11.43 -11.95 -12.92
CA MET A 111 -10.38 -12.32 -11.98
C MET A 111 -10.82 -13.48 -11.08
N ARG A 112 -12.03 -13.40 -10.49
CA ARG A 112 -12.57 -14.43 -9.59
C ARG A 112 -12.78 -15.77 -10.29
N ASP A 113 -13.26 -15.75 -11.53
CA ASP A 113 -13.48 -16.97 -12.30
C ASP A 113 -12.15 -17.67 -12.68
N ALA A 114 -11.01 -16.95 -12.62
CA ALA A 114 -9.69 -17.48 -12.97
C ALA A 114 -8.88 -18.07 -11.79
N VAL A 115 -9.18 -17.68 -10.55
CA VAL A 115 -8.38 -18.04 -9.36
C VAL A 115 -9.23 -18.56 -8.21
N GLY A 116 -8.63 -19.37 -7.33
CA GLY A 116 -9.24 -19.84 -6.08
C GLY A 116 -8.93 -18.96 -4.86
N ILE A 117 -7.95 -18.06 -4.96
CA ILE A 117 -7.63 -17.07 -3.92
C ILE A 117 -8.60 -15.88 -3.93
N GLU A 118 -8.65 -15.12 -2.83
CA GLU A 118 -9.57 -14.00 -2.70
C GLU A 118 -9.26 -12.86 -3.68
N VAL A 119 -10.32 -12.30 -4.28
CA VAL A 119 -10.26 -11.10 -5.12
C VAL A 119 -10.98 -9.96 -4.41
N THR A 120 -10.26 -8.87 -4.15
CA THR A 120 -10.77 -7.72 -3.37
C THR A 120 -10.62 -6.42 -4.14
N VAL A 121 -11.32 -5.37 -3.70
CA VAL A 121 -11.26 -4.05 -4.34
C VAL A 121 -10.82 -2.98 -3.34
N LYS A 122 -9.85 -2.15 -3.72
CA LYS A 122 -9.48 -0.96 -2.97
C LYS A 122 -9.92 0.29 -3.72
N HIS A 123 -10.86 1.04 -3.15
CA HIS A 123 -11.44 2.24 -3.78
C HIS A 123 -11.46 3.46 -2.85
N ARG A 124 -12.01 4.56 -3.35
CA ARG A 124 -12.31 5.80 -2.63
C ARG A 124 -13.81 5.94 -2.42
N ILE A 125 -14.27 6.96 -1.71
CA ILE A 125 -15.72 7.19 -1.52
C ILE A 125 -16.38 7.98 -2.67
N GLY A 126 -15.66 8.23 -3.76
CA GLY A 126 -16.17 8.96 -4.93
C GLY A 126 -15.05 9.63 -5.72
N ILE A 127 -15.42 10.23 -6.85
CA ILE A 127 -14.56 11.11 -7.66
C ILE A 127 -15.23 12.48 -7.82
N ASN A 128 -14.48 13.51 -8.20
CA ASN A 128 -15.06 14.84 -8.45
C ASN A 128 -16.20 14.74 -9.49
N GLY A 129 -17.37 15.26 -9.13
CA GLY A 129 -18.58 15.19 -9.95
C GLY A 129 -19.39 13.88 -9.82
N ARG A 130 -18.89 12.89 -9.08
CA ARG A 130 -19.59 11.63 -8.73
C ARG A 130 -19.19 11.16 -7.33
N ASP A 131 -19.64 11.88 -6.30
CA ASP A 131 -19.32 11.60 -4.91
C ASP A 131 -20.54 11.56 -3.97
N SER A 132 -21.74 11.40 -4.54
CA SER A 132 -22.95 11.17 -3.75
C SER A 132 -22.92 9.78 -3.12
N TYR A 133 -23.66 9.62 -2.02
CA TYR A 133 -23.76 8.33 -1.34
C TYR A 133 -24.45 7.27 -2.20
N ALA A 134 -25.47 7.67 -2.98
CA ALA A 134 -26.17 6.77 -3.90
C ALA A 134 -25.21 6.18 -4.96
N GLU A 135 -24.38 7.02 -5.58
CA GLU A 135 -23.38 6.56 -6.56
C GLU A 135 -22.35 5.60 -5.93
N LEU A 136 -21.95 5.84 -4.68
CA LEU A 136 -21.09 4.92 -3.95
C LEU A 136 -21.77 3.56 -3.71
N CYS A 137 -23.04 3.56 -3.31
CA CYS A 137 -23.82 2.34 -3.14
C CYS A 137 -24.02 1.58 -4.46
N ASP A 138 -24.30 2.29 -5.55
CA ASP A 138 -24.44 1.70 -6.88
C ASP A 138 -23.14 1.03 -7.33
N PHE A 139 -22.00 1.71 -7.11
CA PHE A 139 -20.68 1.16 -7.39
C PHE A 139 -20.41 -0.12 -6.58
N VAL A 140 -20.60 -0.06 -5.26
CA VAL A 140 -20.33 -1.21 -4.37
C VAL A 140 -21.30 -2.36 -4.66
N GLY A 141 -22.58 -2.06 -4.93
CA GLY A 141 -23.60 -3.05 -5.27
C GLY A 141 -23.26 -3.84 -6.53
N GLN A 142 -22.90 -3.16 -7.62
CA GLN A 142 -22.51 -3.83 -8.87
C GLN A 142 -21.27 -4.73 -8.69
N VAL A 143 -20.27 -4.24 -7.97
CA VAL A 143 -19.03 -4.99 -7.73
C VAL A 143 -19.24 -6.16 -6.76
N ARG A 144 -20.15 -6.01 -5.77
CA ARG A 144 -20.62 -7.12 -4.92
C ARG A 144 -21.32 -8.19 -5.75
N ASP A 145 -22.18 -7.80 -6.68
CA ASP A 145 -22.97 -8.74 -7.50
C ASP A 145 -22.08 -9.55 -8.46
N ALA A 146 -20.92 -9.01 -8.84
CA ALA A 146 -19.84 -9.77 -9.50
C ALA A 146 -19.09 -10.76 -8.58
N GLY A 147 -19.39 -10.73 -7.28
CA GLY A 147 -18.91 -11.66 -6.26
C GLY A 147 -17.79 -11.14 -5.37
N CYS A 148 -17.40 -9.86 -5.47
CA CYS A 148 -16.46 -9.26 -4.51
C CYS A 148 -17.10 -9.18 -3.12
N ARG A 149 -16.40 -9.64 -2.09
CA ARG A 149 -16.89 -9.62 -0.70
C ARG A 149 -16.09 -8.72 0.23
N SER A 150 -14.94 -8.21 -0.22
CA SER A 150 -14.03 -7.39 0.60
C SER A 150 -13.63 -6.09 -0.10
N PHE A 151 -13.88 -4.98 0.59
CA PHE A 151 -13.66 -3.63 0.10
C PHE A 151 -12.78 -2.85 1.06
N THR A 152 -11.64 -2.38 0.57
CA THR A 152 -10.83 -1.39 1.30
C THR A 152 -11.22 0.02 0.87
N VAL A 153 -11.82 0.78 1.78
CA VAL A 153 -12.39 2.10 1.51
C VAL A 153 -11.46 3.19 2.00
N HIS A 154 -10.79 3.89 1.09
CA HIS A 154 -10.13 5.15 1.45
C HIS A 154 -11.19 6.24 1.60
N ALA A 155 -11.39 6.72 2.83
CA ALA A 155 -12.50 7.61 3.20
C ALA A 155 -12.35 9.07 2.70
N ARG A 156 -11.76 9.29 1.52
CA ARG A 156 -11.70 10.57 0.81
C ARG A 156 -12.12 10.36 -0.63
N ILE A 157 -12.74 11.35 -1.24
CA ILE A 157 -12.92 11.39 -2.70
C ILE A 157 -11.56 11.49 -3.40
N ALA A 158 -11.52 11.14 -4.69
CA ALA A 158 -10.41 11.50 -5.57
C ALA A 158 -10.81 12.69 -6.45
N ILE A 159 -10.01 13.74 -6.45
CA ILE A 159 -10.13 14.83 -7.42
C ILE A 159 -9.15 14.50 -8.54
N LEU A 160 -9.68 14.16 -9.72
CA LEU A 160 -8.92 13.62 -10.85
C LEU A 160 -8.14 14.69 -11.62
N GLU A 161 -8.54 15.96 -11.49
CA GLU A 161 -7.91 17.09 -12.19
C GLU A 161 -7.39 18.13 -11.19
N GLY A 162 -6.25 18.74 -11.49
CA GLY A 162 -5.71 19.88 -10.73
C GLY A 162 -5.07 19.56 -9.37
N LEU A 163 -5.15 18.32 -8.87
CA LEU A 163 -4.46 17.90 -7.64
C LEU A 163 -3.48 16.77 -7.88
N SER A 164 -2.24 16.94 -7.39
CA SER A 164 -1.26 15.86 -7.36
C SER A 164 -1.74 14.68 -6.47
N PRO A 165 -1.21 13.46 -6.67
CA PRO A 165 -1.52 12.31 -5.81
C PRO A 165 -1.23 12.54 -4.32
N LYS A 166 -0.26 13.41 -3.99
CA LYS A 166 0.01 13.80 -2.60
C LYS A 166 -1.12 14.68 -2.05
N GLN A 167 -1.50 15.74 -2.77
CA GLN A 167 -2.59 16.63 -2.39
C GLN A 167 -3.92 15.86 -2.26
N ASN A 168 -4.18 14.90 -3.14
CA ASN A 168 -5.35 14.02 -3.08
C ASN A 168 -5.46 13.16 -1.80
N ARG A 169 -4.41 13.10 -0.97
CA ARG A 169 -4.40 12.39 0.33
C ARG A 169 -4.46 13.34 1.52
N GLU A 170 -4.52 14.65 1.28
CA GLU A 170 -4.41 15.71 2.28
C GLU A 170 -5.55 16.74 2.15
N VAL A 171 -5.86 17.19 0.93
CA VAL A 171 -6.81 18.26 0.65
C VAL A 171 -8.28 17.85 0.81
N PRO A 172 -8.81 16.78 0.16
CA PRO A 172 -10.18 16.38 0.40
C PRO A 172 -10.35 15.90 1.85
N PRO A 173 -11.45 16.27 2.53
CA PRO A 173 -11.68 15.86 3.92
C PRO A 173 -11.91 14.35 4.02
N LEU A 174 -11.58 13.79 5.18
CA LEU A 174 -11.96 12.43 5.52
C LEU A 174 -13.44 12.40 5.91
N ARG A 175 -14.19 11.46 5.33
CA ARG A 175 -15.61 11.20 5.62
C ARG A 175 -15.77 9.75 6.10
N TYR A 176 -15.36 9.48 7.35
CA TYR A 176 -15.46 8.14 7.95
C TYR A 176 -16.91 7.71 8.20
N ASP A 177 -17.78 8.68 8.44
CA ASP A 177 -19.24 8.53 8.56
C ASP A 177 -19.85 7.90 7.30
N VAL A 178 -19.41 8.30 6.10
CA VAL A 178 -19.83 7.73 4.83
C VAL A 178 -19.43 6.25 4.71
N ALA A 179 -18.18 5.92 5.08
CA ALA A 179 -17.73 4.53 5.09
C ALA A 179 -18.49 3.70 6.14
N ALA A 180 -18.81 4.28 7.30
CA ALA A 180 -19.58 3.62 8.35
C ALA A 180 -21.04 3.38 7.91
N GLN A 181 -21.65 4.31 7.18
CA GLN A 181 -22.97 4.12 6.55
C GLN A 181 -22.91 2.98 5.54
N LEU A 182 -21.88 2.93 4.69
CA LEU A 182 -21.67 1.80 3.76
C LEU A 182 -21.59 0.45 4.48
N LYS A 183 -20.87 0.34 5.61
CA LYS A 183 -20.83 -0.91 6.39
C LYS A 183 -22.19 -1.30 7.00
N ARG A 184 -23.03 -0.32 7.36
CA ARG A 184 -24.39 -0.59 7.86
C ARG A 184 -25.30 -1.13 6.75
N ASP A 185 -25.20 -0.54 5.55
CA ASP A 185 -26.08 -0.86 4.43
C ASP A 185 -25.66 -2.14 3.70
N PHE A 186 -24.39 -2.54 3.82
CA PHE A 186 -23.85 -3.80 3.31
C PHE A 186 -23.20 -4.64 4.43
N PRO A 187 -24.00 -5.18 5.38
CA PRO A 187 -23.47 -5.86 6.55
C PRO A 187 -22.78 -7.20 6.23
N ASP A 188 -23.10 -7.81 5.08
CA ASP A 188 -22.51 -9.05 4.58
C ASP A 188 -21.13 -8.85 3.94
N LEU A 189 -20.75 -7.60 3.64
CA LEU A 189 -19.44 -7.26 3.08
C LEU A 189 -18.41 -7.02 4.19
N GLU A 190 -17.17 -7.42 3.92
CA GLU A 190 -16.01 -6.98 4.70
C GLU A 190 -15.61 -5.57 4.24
N ILE A 191 -15.71 -4.59 5.15
CA ILE A 191 -15.33 -3.20 4.89
C ILE A 191 -14.10 -2.85 5.73
N VAL A 192 -12.98 -2.62 5.06
CA VAL A 192 -11.69 -2.23 5.67
C VAL A 192 -11.51 -0.72 5.53
N LEU A 193 -11.49 0.01 6.64
CA LEU A 193 -11.33 1.46 6.63
C LEU A 193 -9.89 1.86 6.31
N ASN A 194 -9.71 2.89 5.46
CA ASN A 194 -8.40 3.46 5.15
C ASN A 194 -8.40 5.00 5.13
N GLY A 195 -7.27 5.56 5.56
CA GLY A 195 -6.90 6.96 5.38
C GLY A 195 -6.88 7.75 6.69
N GLY A 196 -5.78 8.44 6.98
CA GLY A 196 -5.70 9.38 8.10
C GLY A 196 -5.49 8.81 9.50
N ILE A 197 -5.55 7.49 9.66
CA ILE A 197 -5.36 6.80 10.95
C ILE A 197 -3.88 6.82 11.35
N LYS A 198 -3.57 7.33 12.55
CA LYS A 198 -2.21 7.57 13.06
C LYS A 198 -1.88 6.79 14.34
N THR A 199 -2.88 6.35 15.10
CA THR A 199 -2.65 5.73 16.41
C THR A 199 -3.34 4.38 16.55
N LEU A 200 -2.87 3.56 17.50
CA LEU A 200 -3.53 2.30 17.84
C LEU A 200 -4.90 2.52 18.48
N ASP A 201 -5.11 3.62 19.19
CA ASP A 201 -6.39 3.92 19.82
C ASP A 201 -7.43 4.30 18.76
N GLU A 202 -7.04 5.08 17.73
CA GLU A 202 -7.88 5.31 16.56
C GLU A 202 -8.20 3.98 15.83
N CYS A 203 -7.21 3.10 15.67
CA CYS A 203 -7.44 1.77 15.08
C CYS A 203 -8.52 1.01 15.87
N ARG A 204 -8.39 0.94 17.20
CA ARG A 204 -9.34 0.25 18.08
C ARG A 204 -10.74 0.84 17.99
N GLU A 205 -10.85 2.17 17.97
CA GLU A 205 -12.15 2.84 17.87
C GLU A 205 -12.82 2.52 16.53
N HIS A 206 -12.09 2.61 15.43
CA HIS A 206 -12.62 2.25 14.10
C HIS A 206 -13.02 0.77 14.00
N LEU A 207 -12.27 -0.14 14.63
CA LEU A 207 -12.57 -1.58 14.64
C LEU A 207 -13.83 -1.96 15.44
N ARG A 208 -14.45 -1.02 16.14
CA ARG A 208 -15.81 -1.21 16.70
C ARG A 208 -16.90 -1.16 15.63
N THR A 209 -16.60 -0.57 14.47
CA THR A 209 -17.54 -0.39 13.35
C THR A 209 -17.11 -1.21 12.13
N PHE A 210 -15.83 -1.17 11.78
CA PHE A 210 -15.28 -1.77 10.57
C PHE A 210 -14.65 -3.14 10.84
N ASP A 211 -14.59 -3.98 9.81
CA ASP A 211 -14.02 -5.34 9.92
C ASP A 211 -12.49 -5.30 9.95
N GLY A 212 -11.89 -4.23 9.44
CA GLY A 212 -10.45 -4.02 9.42
C GLY A 212 -10.07 -2.55 9.28
N VAL A 213 -8.79 -2.26 9.53
CA VAL A 213 -8.17 -0.95 9.26
C VAL A 213 -6.89 -1.14 8.45
N MET A 214 -6.72 -0.34 7.40
CA MET A 214 -5.52 -0.31 6.59
C MET A 214 -4.69 0.94 6.91
N LEU A 215 -3.44 0.72 7.32
CA LEU A 215 -2.46 1.78 7.55
C LEU A 215 -1.54 1.93 6.34
N GLY A 216 -1.35 3.17 5.90
CA GLY A 216 -0.43 3.52 4.80
C GLY A 216 0.81 4.24 5.35
N ARG A 217 0.82 5.57 5.16
CA ARG A 217 1.93 6.46 5.57
C ARG A 217 2.40 6.22 7.01
N GLU A 218 1.47 6.04 7.95
CA GLU A 218 1.81 5.85 9.36
C GLU A 218 2.64 4.57 9.59
N ALA A 219 2.27 3.45 8.95
CA ALA A 219 3.02 2.20 9.08
C ALA A 219 4.45 2.30 8.53
N TYR A 220 4.69 3.23 7.59
CA TYR A 220 6.03 3.49 7.06
C TYR A 220 6.82 4.48 7.92
N HIS A 221 6.20 5.56 8.38
CA HIS A 221 6.87 6.59 9.19
C HIS A 221 7.11 6.15 10.64
N ASN A 222 6.22 5.31 11.18
CA ASN A 222 6.25 4.84 12.56
C ASN A 222 5.99 3.32 12.63
N PRO A 223 6.88 2.49 12.05
CA PRO A 223 6.62 1.06 11.87
C PRO A 223 6.49 0.28 13.18
N TYR A 224 7.03 0.80 14.30
CA TYR A 224 6.90 0.18 15.61
C TYR A 224 5.44 0.13 16.14
N LEU A 225 4.54 0.92 15.54
CA LEU A 225 3.11 0.81 15.77
C LEU A 225 2.60 -0.62 15.50
N LEU A 226 3.14 -1.29 14.48
CA LEU A 226 2.81 -2.67 14.15
C LEU A 226 3.26 -3.65 15.25
N ALA A 227 4.45 -3.47 15.82
CA ALA A 227 4.95 -4.33 16.91
C ALA A 227 4.13 -4.24 18.20
N ARG A 228 3.48 -3.09 18.42
CA ARG A 228 2.58 -2.88 19.58
C ARG A 228 1.17 -3.46 19.33
N SER A 229 0.76 -3.62 18.08
CA SER A 229 -0.53 -4.23 17.74
C SER A 229 -0.62 -5.70 18.17
N ILE A 230 0.47 -6.47 18.03
CA ILE A 230 0.52 -7.89 18.43
C ILE A 230 0.35 -8.08 19.93
N ARG A 231 0.98 -7.23 20.75
CA ARG A 231 1.00 -7.40 22.21
C ARG A 231 -0.38 -7.29 22.89
N ASN A 232 -1.37 -6.75 22.19
CA ASN A 232 -2.74 -6.61 22.69
C ASN A 232 -3.73 -7.59 22.03
N CYS A 233 -3.24 -8.55 21.23
CA CYS A 233 -4.07 -9.54 20.54
C CYS A 233 -3.69 -10.94 21.04
N SER A 234 -4.52 -11.56 21.88
CA SER A 234 -4.44 -13.02 22.09
C SER A 234 -4.97 -13.72 20.85
N ALA A 235 -4.21 -14.69 20.33
CA ALA A 235 -4.47 -15.36 19.07
C ALA A 235 -5.78 -16.15 19.10
N ALA A 236 -6.84 -15.62 18.47
CA ALA A 236 -7.99 -16.42 18.09
C ALA A 236 -7.60 -17.31 16.90
N ARG A 237 -7.72 -18.63 17.06
CA ARG A 237 -7.45 -19.61 15.99
C ARG A 237 -8.36 -19.39 14.79
N PRO A 238 -7.88 -19.53 13.54
CA PRO A 238 -8.74 -19.46 12.37
C PRO A 238 -9.68 -20.67 12.31
N HIS A 239 -10.98 -20.41 12.16
CA HIS A 239 -11.99 -21.41 11.83
C HIS A 239 -11.81 -21.83 10.35
N ARG A 240 -11.82 -23.14 10.09
CA ARG A 240 -11.41 -23.80 8.83
C ARG A 240 -12.36 -23.62 7.62
N SER A 241 -13.28 -22.66 7.64
CA SER A 241 -14.29 -22.50 6.57
C SER A 241 -14.63 -21.04 6.21
N ALA A 242 -13.82 -20.08 6.65
CA ALA A 242 -13.93 -18.69 6.24
C ALA A 242 -12.51 -18.14 6.03
N ALA A 243 -12.31 -17.31 5.00
CA ALA A 243 -11.06 -16.58 4.80
C ALA A 243 -10.59 -15.98 6.15
N PRO A 244 -9.28 -16.01 6.46
CA PRO A 244 -8.78 -15.48 7.71
C PRO A 244 -9.22 -14.01 7.83
N ARG A 245 -10.04 -13.69 8.83
CA ARG A 245 -10.45 -12.32 9.16
C ARG A 245 -9.21 -11.42 9.08
N ARG A 246 -9.23 -10.42 8.19
CA ARG A 246 -8.10 -9.54 7.91
C ARG A 246 -7.78 -8.67 9.11
N CYS A 247 -7.04 -9.23 10.06
CA CYS A 247 -6.62 -8.62 11.31
C CYS A 247 -7.57 -7.51 11.82
N ALA A 248 -8.74 -7.93 12.29
CA ALA A 248 -9.48 -7.16 13.28
C ALA A 248 -8.67 -7.19 14.59
N ILE A 249 -7.93 -6.12 14.86
CA ILE A 249 -7.30 -5.87 16.17
C ILE A 249 -8.41 -5.51 17.18
N CYS A 250 -9.02 -6.51 17.84
CA CYS A 250 -9.33 -6.55 19.29
C CYS A 250 -10.37 -7.63 19.63
N ALA A 251 -10.06 -8.43 20.65
CA ALA A 251 -11.04 -9.21 21.41
C ALA A 251 -11.64 -8.37 22.56
N ARG A 252 -12.91 -8.64 22.85
CA ARG A 252 -13.67 -8.13 24.01
C ARG A 252 -13.05 -8.70 25.30
N THR A 253 -12.84 -7.87 26.31
CA THR A 253 -12.23 -8.28 27.59
C THR A 253 -13.21 -9.07 28.45
N SER A 254 -12.72 -10.15 29.07
CA SER A 254 -13.25 -10.68 30.33
C SER A 254 -12.09 -10.92 31.29
N ASN A 255 -12.03 -10.08 32.33
CA ASN A 255 -11.34 -10.16 33.62
C ASN A 255 -10.08 -11.04 33.79
N GLY A 256 -8.99 -10.41 34.28
CA GLY A 256 -8.19 -11.00 35.36
C GLY A 256 -6.67 -11.08 35.19
N ILE A 257 -5.97 -10.17 35.91
CA ILE A 257 -4.73 -10.35 36.69
C ILE A 257 -3.40 -10.73 35.97
N TRP A 258 -2.37 -9.91 36.24
CA TRP A 258 -0.99 -9.92 35.73
C TRP A 258 -0.02 -10.81 36.53
N PRO A 259 1.11 -11.23 35.92
CA PRO A 259 2.40 -11.20 36.61
C PRO A 259 3.49 -10.40 35.87
N ARG A 260 4.41 -9.85 36.67
CA ARG A 260 5.48 -8.89 36.37
C ARG A 260 6.53 -9.38 35.36
N ALA A 261 7.06 -8.43 34.57
CA ALA A 261 8.20 -8.63 33.67
C ALA A 261 9.55 -8.57 34.42
N ALA A 262 10.52 -9.40 33.99
CA ALA A 262 11.92 -9.34 34.39
C ALA A 262 12.71 -8.33 33.53
N PRO A 263 13.77 -7.67 34.05
CA PRO A 263 14.50 -6.64 33.32
C PRO A 263 15.58 -7.24 32.40
N CYS A 264 15.56 -6.85 31.12
CA CYS A 264 16.70 -7.03 30.21
C CYS A 264 17.60 -5.80 30.24
N THR A 265 18.87 -6.00 30.60
CA THR A 265 19.95 -5.01 30.55
C THR A 265 20.49 -4.91 29.11
N MET A 266 20.54 -3.70 28.55
CA MET A 266 21.26 -3.40 27.30
C MET A 266 22.33 -2.32 27.55
N SER A 267 23.48 -2.48 26.88
CA SER A 267 24.72 -1.70 26.99
C SER A 267 24.65 -0.33 26.28
N PRO A 268 25.30 0.74 26.79
CA PRO A 268 25.06 2.13 26.37
C PRO A 268 25.97 2.64 25.22
N ALA A 269 25.95 2.00 24.04
CA ALA A 269 26.79 2.42 22.90
C ALA A 269 26.08 2.54 21.54
N THR A 270 24.77 2.86 21.54
CA THR A 270 24.00 3.20 20.32
C THR A 270 23.07 4.40 20.56
N CYS A 271 23.51 5.34 21.41
CA CYS A 271 22.72 6.51 21.78
C CYS A 271 23.44 7.81 21.39
N SER A 272 23.53 8.10 20.10
CA SER A 272 23.84 9.44 19.59
C SER A 272 23.18 9.64 18.23
N GLY A 273 21.90 10.03 18.29
CA GLY A 273 21.05 10.33 17.13
C GLY A 273 19.56 10.44 17.51
N TRP A 274 19.17 9.90 18.67
CA TRP A 274 17.78 9.78 19.12
C TRP A 274 17.57 10.40 20.52
N ALA A 275 18.08 11.61 20.73
CA ALA A 275 17.85 12.36 21.98
C ALA A 275 17.60 13.84 21.67
N ARG A 276 16.40 14.12 21.14
CA ARG A 276 15.77 15.45 21.20
C ARG A 276 14.25 15.29 21.24
N ALA A 277 13.76 14.77 22.36
CA ALA A 277 12.42 15.02 22.86
C ALA A 277 12.39 14.70 24.36
N SER A 278 12.11 15.73 25.15
CA SER A 278 11.81 15.73 26.60
C SER A 278 12.97 15.86 27.60
N PRO A 279 12.96 16.89 28.46
CA PRO A 279 13.92 17.07 29.54
C PRO A 279 13.39 16.52 30.88
N ALA A 280 14.22 15.80 31.64
CA ALA A 280 14.14 15.72 33.10
C ALA A 280 15.50 15.24 33.67
N PRO A 281 15.95 15.76 34.84
CA PRO A 281 17.35 15.65 35.25
C PRO A 281 17.61 14.53 36.28
N GLY A 282 18.86 14.07 36.31
CA GLY A 282 19.52 13.59 37.52
C GLY A 282 19.43 12.09 37.82
N ALA A 283 20.47 11.34 37.42
CA ALA A 283 20.97 10.21 38.20
C ALA A 283 22.38 9.84 37.72
N SER A 284 23.37 10.00 38.59
CA SER A 284 24.74 9.51 38.43
C SER A 284 24.80 8.02 38.78
N ALA A 285 25.49 7.22 37.96
CA ALA A 285 25.90 5.87 38.36
C ALA A 285 27.25 5.52 37.70
N SER A 286 28.21 5.17 38.54
CA SER A 286 29.59 4.81 38.22
C SER A 286 29.69 3.44 37.55
N CYS A 287 30.57 3.33 36.54
CA CYS A 287 30.81 2.12 35.78
C CYS A 287 32.16 1.50 36.16
N SER A 288 32.17 0.31 36.75
CA SER A 288 33.38 -0.48 36.98
C SER A 288 33.55 -1.53 35.87
N ARG A 289 34.76 -1.61 35.31
CA ARG A 289 35.11 -2.49 34.19
C ARG A 289 35.28 -3.93 34.68
N ARG A 290 34.63 -4.88 34.00
CA ARG A 290 35.12 -6.27 33.91
C ARG A 290 35.20 -6.69 32.44
N THR A 291 36.38 -7.12 32.06
CA THR A 291 36.74 -7.70 30.76
C THR A 291 36.25 -9.14 30.71
N SER A 292 35.60 -9.52 29.60
CA SER A 292 35.36 -10.92 29.25
C SER A 292 35.17 -11.02 27.74
N THR A 293 36.10 -11.75 27.13
CA THR A 293 36.24 -12.06 25.71
C THR A 293 35.05 -12.82 25.15
N ARG A 294 34.40 -12.31 24.09
CA ARG A 294 33.61 -13.12 23.16
C ARG A 294 33.76 -12.64 21.72
N ARG A 295 33.82 -13.63 20.84
CA ARG A 295 34.15 -13.65 19.41
C ARG A 295 33.44 -12.56 18.60
N THR A 296 34.23 -11.82 17.82
CA THR A 296 33.77 -10.88 16.80
C THR A 296 33.16 -11.65 15.63
N ILE A 297 31.88 -11.45 15.37
CA ILE A 297 31.26 -11.82 14.08
C ILE A 297 31.46 -10.61 13.16
N HIS A 298 32.21 -10.81 12.07
CA HIS A 298 32.39 -9.78 11.04
C HIS A 298 31.11 -9.65 10.20
N TRP A 299 30.46 -8.49 10.28
CA TRP A 299 29.52 -8.02 9.27
C TRP A 299 30.31 -7.27 8.19
N PRO A 300 30.13 -7.55 6.89
CA PRO A 300 30.76 -6.76 5.84
C PRO A 300 30.18 -5.33 5.84
N CYS A 301 31.06 -4.38 6.14
CA CYS A 301 30.80 -2.96 6.10
C CYS A 301 30.81 -2.51 4.61
N TRP A 302 29.63 -2.33 4.02
CA TRP A 302 29.52 -1.71 2.69
C TRP A 302 29.41 -0.20 2.86
N ASN A 303 30.58 0.44 2.92
CA ASN A 303 30.72 1.88 2.79
C ASN A 303 31.21 2.19 1.37
N ARG A 304 30.31 2.60 0.48
CA ARG A 304 30.67 3.41 -0.70
C ARG A 304 29.63 4.51 -0.91
N PRO A 305 30.05 5.78 -0.98
CA PRO A 305 29.18 6.88 -1.39
C PRO A 305 29.08 6.96 -2.93
N SER A 306 28.09 7.72 -3.38
CA SER A 306 27.91 8.31 -4.72
C SER A 306 27.25 7.47 -5.83
N CYS A 307 25.96 7.75 -6.05
CA CYS A 307 25.37 7.94 -7.38
C CYS A 307 24.35 9.09 -7.29
N CYS A 308 24.85 10.32 -7.13
CA CYS A 308 24.09 11.50 -7.52
C CYS A 308 24.20 11.63 -9.03
N TRP A 309 23.09 11.42 -9.74
CA TRP A 309 22.96 11.86 -11.12
C TRP A 309 22.92 13.40 -11.10
N LYS A 310 24.09 14.02 -11.27
CA LYS A 310 24.18 15.44 -11.65
C LYS A 310 23.96 15.51 -13.16
N GLY A 311 22.85 16.13 -13.56
CA GLY A 311 22.66 16.57 -14.93
C GLY A 311 23.75 17.57 -15.29
N THR A 312 24.59 17.20 -16.24
CA THR A 312 25.47 18.13 -16.95
C THR A 312 24.75 18.56 -18.21
N GLU A 313 24.22 19.79 -18.21
CA GLU A 313 23.97 20.52 -19.44
C GLU A 313 25.32 20.74 -20.14
N ARG A 314 25.51 20.07 -21.28
CA ARG A 314 26.52 20.43 -22.27
C ARG A 314 25.77 20.75 -23.56
N ALA A 315 25.73 22.04 -23.86
CA ALA A 315 25.39 22.56 -25.17
C ALA A 315 26.47 22.10 -26.15
N GLU A 316 26.14 21.16 -27.03
CA GLU A 316 26.96 20.86 -28.20
C GLU A 316 26.33 21.50 -29.43
N ARG A 317 27.06 22.49 -29.93
CA ARG A 317 26.91 23.12 -31.24
C ARG A 317 27.13 22.06 -32.32
N SER A 318 26.19 21.89 -33.24
CA SER A 318 26.47 21.24 -34.52
C SER A 318 27.24 22.19 -35.45
N PRO A 319 28.26 21.72 -36.17
CA PRO A 319 29.00 22.51 -37.14
C PRO A 319 28.26 22.58 -38.49
N ALA A 320 28.38 23.75 -39.12
CA ALA A 320 27.93 24.04 -40.47
C ALA A 320 28.90 23.49 -41.55
N ASN A 321 28.39 23.53 -42.79
CA ASN A 321 28.98 23.20 -44.10
C ASN A 321 28.84 21.72 -44.53
N SER A 322 28.39 21.37 -45.73
CA SER A 322 27.95 22.14 -46.90
C SER A 322 27.48 21.13 -47.95
N ILE A 323 26.28 21.27 -48.54
CA ILE A 323 26.02 20.74 -49.88
C ILE A 323 25.27 21.78 -50.70
N LYS A 324 25.90 22.09 -51.82
CA LYS A 324 25.52 22.98 -52.91
C LYS A 324 24.14 22.61 -53.47
N GLY A 325 23.25 23.59 -53.56
CA GLY A 325 22.03 23.55 -54.37
C GLY A 325 21.90 24.89 -55.09
N GLN A 326 22.34 24.91 -56.34
CA GLN A 326 22.26 26.06 -57.24
C GLN A 326 20.79 26.41 -57.51
N ALA A 327 20.43 27.69 -57.36
CA ALA A 327 19.27 28.27 -58.01
C ALA A 327 19.70 29.65 -58.53
N HIS A 328 19.99 29.71 -59.84
CA HIS A 328 20.10 30.98 -60.56
C HIS A 328 18.73 31.39 -61.11
N PRO A 329 18.48 32.70 -61.30
CA PRO A 329 17.19 33.26 -61.64
C PRO A 329 16.99 33.31 -63.16
N ARG A 330 15.73 33.30 -63.63
CA ARG A 330 15.33 33.88 -64.93
C ARG A 330 13.89 34.42 -64.90
N PRO A 331 13.57 35.42 -65.76
CA PRO A 331 12.63 36.49 -65.46
C PRO A 331 11.29 36.40 -66.23
N CYS A 332 10.39 37.33 -65.93
CA CYS A 332 9.20 37.64 -66.71
C CYS A 332 9.52 38.18 -68.11
N ALA A 333 8.65 37.79 -69.06
CA ALA A 333 8.18 38.51 -70.24
C ALA A 333 9.11 38.73 -71.45
N ARG A 334 8.52 38.31 -72.59
CA ARG A 334 8.85 38.52 -74.02
C ARG A 334 10.00 37.69 -74.59
#